data_AF-A0A7X2TU23-F1
#
_entry.id   AF-A0A7X2TU23-F1
#
_cell.length_a   1.000
_cell.length_b   1.000
_cell.length_c   1.000
_cell.angle_alpha   90.00
_cell.angle_beta   90.00
_cell.angle_gamma   90.00
#
_symmetry.space_group_name_H-M   'P 1'
#
loop_
_entity.id
_entity.type
_entity.pdbx_description
1 polymer ?
#
loop_
_entity_poly.entity_id
_entity_poly.type
_entity_poly.pdbx_seq_one_letter_code
_entity_poly.pdbx_strand_id
1 'polypeptide(L)'
;IVTKLDVLDHLAEIPVCVGYRAGGAEVTEMPATTKGIEALEPVYESVAGWRTPTNGIASFGELPEEAKAYLKFLESKTGVEVGCVSTGPERNQTMVVPGSRLEQLLGNGRS
;
A
#
# COMPACT_ATOMS: atom_id res chain seq x y z
N ILE A 1 0.07 7.10 -4.27
CA ILE A 1 -0.94 7.43 -3.23
C ILE A 1 -1.56 6.12 -2.78
N VAL A 2 -1.63 5.87 -1.48
CA VAL A 2 -2.31 4.70 -0.89
C VAL A 2 -3.62 5.15 -0.27
N THR A 3 -4.71 4.41 -0.49
CA THR A 3 -6.04 4.75 0.03
C THR A 3 -6.65 3.58 0.81
N LYS A 4 -7.61 3.89 1.68
CA LYS A 4 -8.35 2.91 2.49
C LYS A 4 -7.47 2.05 3.39
N LEU A 5 -6.45 2.65 4.01
CA LEU A 5 -5.58 1.94 4.95
C LEU A 5 -6.38 1.36 6.13
N ASP A 6 -7.45 2.04 6.54
CA ASP A 6 -8.39 1.67 7.60
C ASP A 6 -9.07 0.30 7.38
N VAL A 7 -9.22 -0.13 6.12
CA VAL A 7 -9.80 -1.44 5.80
C VAL A 7 -8.92 -2.59 6.30
N LEU A 8 -7.62 -2.37 6.49
CA LEU A 8 -6.66 -3.39 6.91
C LEU A 8 -6.50 -3.45 8.45
N ASP A 9 -7.13 -2.55 9.20
CA ASP A 9 -6.96 -2.36 10.65
C ASP A 9 -7.19 -3.62 11.50
N HIS A 10 -8.06 -4.52 11.05
CA HIS A 10 -8.45 -5.72 11.81
C HIS A 10 -7.57 -6.94 11.50
N LEU A 11 -6.67 -6.84 10.52
CA LEU A 11 -5.84 -7.95 10.08
C LEU A 11 -4.63 -8.14 10.99
N ALA A 12 -4.35 -9.38 11.35
CA ALA A 12 -3.11 -9.77 12.03
C ALA A 12 -1.96 -9.91 11.03
N GLU A 13 -2.30 -10.37 9.83
CA GLU A 13 -1.40 -10.59 8.71
C GLU A 13 -2.12 -10.17 7.44
N ILE A 14 -1.38 -9.51 6.56
CA ILE A 14 -1.87 -8.95 5.29
C ILE A 14 -1.17 -9.74 4.18
N PRO A 15 -1.90 -10.61 3.45
CA PRO A 15 -1.35 -11.28 2.29
C PRO A 15 -1.25 -10.29 1.13
N VAL A 16 -0.02 -9.98 0.71
CA VAL A 16 0.24 -9.10 -0.43
C VAL A 16 0.65 -9.95 -1.63
N CYS A 17 -0.11 -9.86 -2.72
CA CYS A 17 0.25 -10.51 -3.98
C CYS A 17 1.48 -9.81 -4.56
N VAL A 18 2.60 -10.52 -4.66
CA VAL A 18 3.87 -9.98 -5.17
C VAL A 18 4.20 -10.46 -6.58
N GLY A 19 3.42 -11.41 -7.11
CA GLY A 19 3.63 -11.95 -8.45
C GLY A 19 2.67 -13.07 -8.79
N TYR A 20 2.84 -13.63 -9.99
CA TYR A 20 2.01 -14.74 -10.48
C TYR A 20 2.91 -15.85 -11.03
N ARG A 21 2.42 -17.09 -10.96
CA ARG A 21 3.03 -18.24 -11.61
C ARG A 21 2.05 -18.86 -12.59
N ALA A 22 2.52 -19.23 -13.76
CA ALA A 22 1.75 -20.02 -14.73
C ALA A 22 2.57 -21.25 -15.11
N GLY A 23 2.02 -22.45 -14.87
CA GLY A 23 2.68 -23.70 -15.25
C GLY A 23 4.08 -23.90 -14.63
N GLY A 24 4.32 -23.35 -13.43
CA GLY A 24 5.60 -23.46 -12.72
C GLY A 24 6.65 -22.39 -13.04
N ALA A 25 6.37 -21.44 -13.94
CA ALA A 25 7.24 -20.30 -14.22
C ALA A 25 6.65 -18.99 -13.67
N GLU A 26 7.50 -18.09 -13.17
CA GLU A 26 7.09 -16.75 -12.73
C GLU A 26 6.73 -15.87 -13.92
N VAL A 27 5.60 -15.18 -13.82
CA VAL A 27 5.05 -14.30 -14.84
C VAL A 27 4.87 -12.92 -14.22
N THR A 28 5.49 -11.92 -14.85
CA THR A 28 5.40 -10.51 -14.43
C THR A 28 4.27 -9.75 -15.10
N GLU A 29 3.65 -10.34 -16.12
CA GLU A 29 2.58 -9.73 -16.90
C GLU A 29 1.28 -10.52 -16.76
N MET A 30 0.18 -9.80 -16.50
CA MET A 30 -1.13 -10.40 -16.44
C MET A 30 -1.60 -10.75 -17.87
N PRO A 31 -1.90 -12.02 -18.18
CA PRO A 31 -2.38 -12.45 -19.49
C PRO A 31 -3.69 -11.72 -19.86
N ALA A 32 -3.80 -11.27 -21.11
CA ALA A 32 -4.96 -10.55 -21.62
C ALA A 32 -6.19 -11.44 -21.89
N THR A 33 -6.18 -12.72 -21.51
CA THR A 33 -7.25 -13.67 -21.78
C THR A 33 -7.77 -14.30 -20.49
N THR A 34 -9.09 -14.49 -20.39
CA THR A 34 -9.75 -15.07 -19.20
C THR A 34 -9.19 -16.44 -18.83
N LYS A 35 -8.93 -17.29 -19.83
CA LYS A 35 -8.28 -18.61 -19.62
C LYS A 35 -6.86 -18.51 -19.09
N GLY A 36 -6.12 -17.48 -19.50
CA GLY A 36 -4.78 -17.22 -19.01
C GLY A 36 -4.80 -16.76 -17.55
N ILE A 37 -5.81 -15.98 -17.14
CA ILE A 37 -5.99 -15.53 -15.75
C ILE A 37 -6.35 -16.69 -14.82
N GLU A 38 -7.23 -17.60 -15.25
CA GLU A 38 -7.63 -18.78 -14.47
C GLU A 38 -6.46 -19.75 -14.18
N ALA A 39 -5.44 -19.75 -15.04
CA ALA A 39 -4.26 -20.60 -14.88
C ALA A 39 -3.14 -19.94 -14.06
N LEU A 40 -3.33 -18.72 -13.57
CA LEU A 40 -2.34 -18.04 -12.73
C LEU A 40 -2.50 -18.40 -11.27
N GLU A 41 -1.40 -18.81 -10.66
CA GLU A 41 -1.26 -18.97 -9.23
C GLU A 41 -0.65 -17.69 -8.64
N PRO A 42 -1.43 -16.89 -7.87
CA PRO A 42 -0.89 -15.72 -7.20
C PRO A 42 0.10 -16.12 -6.10
N VAL A 43 1.26 -15.46 -6.08
CA VAL A 43 2.27 -15.62 -5.03
C VAL A 43 2.06 -14.52 -4.00
N TYR A 44 1.77 -14.91 -2.77
CA TYR A 44 1.56 -13.98 -1.67
C TYR A 44 2.76 -13.94 -0.73
N GLU A 45 3.12 -12.75 -0.28
CA GLU A 45 3.98 -12.53 0.88
C GLU A 45 3.12 -12.04 2.05
N SER A 46 3.37 -12.57 3.25
CA SER A 46 2.65 -12.13 4.46
C SER A 46 3.38 -10.96 5.10
N VAL A 47 2.65 -9.87 5.34
CA VAL A 47 3.14 -8.69 6.07
C VAL A 47 2.37 -8.61 7.39
N ALA A 48 3.05 -8.24 8.48
CA ALA A 48 2.39 -8.04 9.77
C ALA A 48 1.32 -6.95 9.66
N GLY A 49 0.10 -7.28 10.09
CA GLY A 49 -0.97 -6.30 10.31
C GLY A 49 -0.85 -5.67 11.70
N TRP A 50 -1.62 -4.62 11.96
CA TRP A 50 -1.50 -3.80 13.17
C TRP A 50 -2.62 -3.97 14.19
N ARG A 51 -3.74 -4.64 13.85
CA ARG A 51 -4.89 -4.89 14.76
C ARG A 51 -5.37 -3.67 15.55
N THR A 52 -5.18 -2.47 15.00
CA THR A 52 -5.38 -1.19 15.68
C THR A 52 -6.11 -0.25 14.72
N PRO A 53 -7.11 0.52 15.18
CA PRO A 53 -7.80 1.47 14.32
C PRO A 53 -6.85 2.58 13.84
N THR A 54 -6.80 2.80 12.53
CA THR A 54 -6.10 3.93 11.89
C THR A 54 -7.04 5.01 11.38
N ASN A 55 -8.36 4.75 11.44
CA ASN A 55 -9.39 5.70 11.03
C ASN A 55 -9.28 7.03 11.79
N GLY A 56 -9.22 8.13 11.03
CA GLY A 56 -9.17 9.48 11.57
C GLY A 56 -7.77 9.95 11.98
N ILE A 57 -6.75 9.10 11.88
CA ILE A 57 -5.36 9.54 12.01
C ILE A 57 -5.07 10.52 10.88
N ALA A 58 -4.61 11.72 11.23
CA ALA A 58 -4.29 12.80 10.29
C ALA A 58 -2.78 13.05 10.16
N SER A 59 -1.96 12.36 10.96
CA SER A 59 -0.50 12.48 10.95
C SER A 59 0.17 11.13 10.71
N PHE A 60 1.17 11.11 9.83
CA PHE A 60 1.95 9.90 9.55
C PHE A 60 2.67 9.36 10.80
N GLY A 61 3.07 10.24 11.71
CA GLY A 61 3.76 9.85 12.95
C GLY A 61 2.90 9.04 13.91
N GLU A 62 1.59 9.25 13.88
CA GLU A 62 0.60 8.60 14.75
C GLU A 62 0.20 7.20 14.24
N LEU A 63 0.59 6.84 13.01
CA LEU A 63 0.35 5.50 12.48
C LEU A 63 1.11 4.44 13.30
N PRO A 64 0.51 3.24 13.48
CA PRO A 64 1.21 2.09 14.03
C PRO A 64 2.49 1.77 13.23
N GLU A 65 3.51 1.26 13.92
CA GLU A 65 4.79 0.93 13.28
C GLU A 65 4.63 -0.15 12.19
N GLU A 66 3.71 -1.10 12.38
CA GLU A 66 3.39 -2.14 11.41
C GLU A 66 2.69 -1.56 10.17
N ALA A 67 1.85 -0.53 10.34
CA ALA A 67 1.25 0.19 9.22
C ALA A 67 2.31 0.96 8.41
N LYS A 68 3.26 1.61 9.09
CA LYS A 68 4.43 2.24 8.43
C LYS A 68 5.31 1.21 7.73
N ALA A 69 5.51 0.03 8.33
CA ALA A 69 6.27 -1.06 7.73
C ALA A 69 5.58 -1.62 6.48
N TYR A 70 4.25 -1.74 6.48
CA TYR A 70 3.47 -2.11 5.31
C TYR A 70 3.64 -1.10 4.16
N LEU A 71 3.59 0.20 4.44
CA LEU A 71 3.82 1.23 3.42
C LEU A 71 5.24 1.13 2.83
N LYS A 72 6.26 0.96 3.66
CA LYS A 72 7.65 0.75 3.21
C LYS A 72 7.81 -0.54 2.40
N PHE A 73 7.09 -1.59 2.75
CA PHE A 73 7.07 -2.84 1.98
C PHE A 73 6.53 -2.60 0.57
N LEU A 74 5.43 -1.86 0.43
CA LEU A 74 4.88 -1.49 -0.87
C LEU A 74 5.87 -0.63 -1.69
N GLU A 75 6.54 0.33 -1.06
CA GLU A 75 7.57 1.13 -1.72
C GLU A 75 8.71 0.26 -2.25
N SER A 76 9.19 -0.69 -1.44
CA SER A 76 10.25 -1.60 -1.83
C SER A 76 9.85 -2.54 -2.98
N LYS A 77 8.59 -2.99 -3.02
CA LYS A 77 8.11 -3.90 -4.07
C LYS A 77 7.79 -3.18 -5.37
N THR A 78 7.28 -1.95 -5.30
CA THR A 78 6.90 -1.17 -6.49
C THR A 78 8.03 -0.31 -7.03
N GLY A 79 9.04 -0.01 -6.22
CA GLY A 79 10.09 0.96 -6.55
C GLY A 79 9.58 2.41 -6.60
N VAL A 80 8.37 2.66 -6.10
CA VAL A 80 7.70 3.97 -6.12
C VAL A 80 7.43 4.44 -4.71
N GLU A 81 7.77 5.70 -4.44
CA GLU A 81 7.53 6.35 -3.16
C GLU A 81 6.02 6.56 -2.86
N VAL A 82 5.62 6.31 -1.62
CA VAL A 82 4.30 6.63 -1.10
C VAL A 82 4.30 8.08 -0.64
N GLY A 83 3.86 9.00 -1.50
CA GLY A 83 3.76 10.42 -1.14
C GLY A 83 2.55 10.80 -0.26
N CYS A 84 1.50 9.97 -0.23
CA CYS A 84 0.24 10.29 0.43
C CYS A 84 -0.51 9.02 0.83
N VAL A 85 -1.18 9.08 1.99
CA VAL A 85 -1.94 8.00 2.61
C VAL A 85 -3.32 8.52 3.01
N SER A 86 -4.38 7.77 2.71
CA SER A 86 -5.74 8.04 3.18
C SER A 86 -6.20 6.96 4.16
N THR A 87 -6.65 7.41 5.34
CA THR A 87 -7.10 6.61 6.50
C THR A 87 -8.61 6.63 6.67
N GLY A 88 -9.36 7.09 5.67
CA GLY A 88 -10.81 7.06 5.69
C GLY A 88 -11.46 7.83 4.54
N PRO A 89 -12.80 7.86 4.50
CA PRO A 89 -13.57 8.43 3.40
C PRO A 89 -13.54 9.95 3.32
N GLU A 90 -13.22 10.64 4.41
CA GLU A 90 -13.26 12.10 4.49
C GLU A 90 -12.00 12.74 3.88
N ARG A 91 -12.12 13.92 3.26
CA ARG A 91 -10.99 14.63 2.64
C ARG A 91 -9.87 15.00 3.63
N ASN A 92 -10.23 15.27 4.88
CA ASN A 92 -9.28 15.58 5.96
C ASN A 92 -8.58 14.33 6.53
N GLN A 93 -8.98 13.13 6.11
CA GLN A 93 -8.35 11.85 6.46
C GLN A 93 -7.32 11.43 5.40
N THR A 94 -6.74 12.41 4.71
CA THR A 94 -5.68 12.22 3.73
C THR A 94 -4.45 13.00 4.19
N MET A 95 -3.35 12.29 4.44
CA MET A 95 -2.10 12.86 4.92
C MET A 95 -1.00 12.75 3.87
N VAL A 96 -0.16 13.78 3.78
CA VAL A 96 1.07 13.77 2.99
C VAL A 96 2.17 13.16 3.85
N VAL A 97 2.96 12.25 3.26
CA VAL A 97 4.07 11.61 3.97
C VAL A 97 5.21 12.63 4.12
N PRO A 98 5.69 12.90 5.35
CA PRO A 98 6.79 13.85 5.57
C PRO A 98 8.06 13.42 4.82
N GLY A 99 8.74 14.37 4.18
CA GLY A 99 9.95 14.14 3.40
C GLY A 99 9.72 13.59 1.99
N SER A 100 8.48 13.24 1.64
CA SER A 100 8.15 12.73 0.30
C SER A 100 8.36 13.78 -0.79
N ARG A 101 8.58 13.32 -2.02
CA ARG A 101 8.60 14.18 -3.21
C ARG A 101 7.29 14.95 -3.37
N LEU A 102 6.16 14.38 -2.94
CA LEU A 102 4.86 15.07 -2.97
C LEU A 102 4.84 16.28 -2.02
N GLU A 103 5.39 16.15 -0.81
CA GLU A 103 5.52 17.28 0.12
C GLU A 103 6.34 18.42 -0.48
N GLN A 104 7.47 18.09 -1.10
CA GLN A 104 8.36 19.07 -1.75
C GLN A 104 7.64 19.80 -2.90
N LEU A 105 6.86 19.08 -3.71
CA LEU A 105 6.08 19.67 -4.79
C LEU A 105 4.98 20.60 -4.29
N LEU A 106 4.30 20.25 -3.20
CA LEU A 106 3.26 21.10 -2.59
C LEU A 106 3.86 22.29 -1.83
N GLY A 107 5.02 22.12 -1.20
CA GLY A 107 5.75 23.17 -0.50
C GLY A 107 6.36 24.23 -1.43
N ASN A 108 6.82 23.80 -2.62
CA ASN A 108 7.40 24.70 -3.62
C ASN A 108 6.36 25.60 -4.34
N GLY A 109 5.06 25.40 -4.12
CA GLY A 109 3.99 26.23 -4.66
C GLY A 109 3.58 27.43 -3.80
N ARG A 110 4.24 27.66 -2.65
CA ARG A 110 3.92 28.75 -1.69
C ARG A 110 4.98 29.84 -1.62
N SER A 111 5.68 30.13 -2.72
CA SER A 111 6.58 31.29 -2.86
C SER A 111 5.87 32.42 -3.59
#